data_AF-A0A7W2D2R9-F1
#
_entry.id   AF-A0A7W2D2R9-F1
#
_cell.length_a   1.000
_cell.length_b   1.000
_cell.length_c   1.000
_cell.angle_alpha   90.00
_cell.angle_beta   90.00
_cell.angle_gamma   90.00
#
_symmetry.space_group_name_H-M   'P 1'
#
loop_
_entity.id
_entity.type
_entity.pdbx_description
1 polymer ?
#
loop_
_entity_poly.entity_id
_entity_poly.type
_entity_poly.pdbx_seq_one_letter_code
_entity_poly.pdbx_strand_id
1 'polypeptide(L)'
;MTDPERMISYTFAEGSLDTTITWRLEPEGNGTRLFLEHAGFDLDSPMGKAAFDGMGRGWPARRYRSRTRRYVISQATMDHTLTARLASGKYLLVTSYRRNGSPVSTPVWVVQDGTALGVWTTADSWKVKRIRHRADVLVGPCDLRGNPTGEQVPATAEICDQTVTARYRALIARKYGLIGRLTLLGSRLRRGLTGTVGIRISLTE
;
A
#
# COMPACT_ATOMS: atom_id res chain seq x y z
N MET A 1 16.04 -11.93 -19.43
CA MET A 1 17.41 -11.51 -19.07
C MET A 1 17.30 -10.83 -17.72
N THR A 2 17.50 -11.57 -16.64
CA THR A 2 17.46 -11.05 -15.26
C THR A 2 18.65 -10.13 -15.03
N ASP A 3 18.41 -8.91 -14.55
CA ASP A 3 19.44 -7.95 -14.13
C ASP A 3 20.35 -8.65 -13.10
N PRO A 4 21.70 -8.65 -13.26
CA PRO A 4 22.59 -9.26 -12.28
C PRO A 4 22.40 -8.63 -10.89
N GLU A 5 22.62 -9.42 -9.85
CA GLU A 5 22.55 -8.99 -8.45
C GLU A 5 23.21 -7.62 -8.27
N ARG A 6 22.43 -6.62 -7.86
CA ARG A 6 22.95 -5.31 -7.48
C ARG A 6 23.23 -5.31 -5.99
N MET A 7 24.52 -5.27 -5.66
CA MET A 7 25.02 -5.07 -4.31
C MET A 7 25.43 -3.61 -4.14
N ILE A 8 24.86 -2.93 -3.15
CA ILE A 8 25.24 -1.57 -2.76
C ILE A 8 25.67 -1.62 -1.30
N SER A 9 26.90 -1.18 -1.01
CA SER A 9 27.44 -1.12 0.34
C SER A 9 27.98 0.27 0.61
N TYR A 10 27.64 0.85 1.77
CA TYR A 10 28.22 2.11 2.22
C TYR A 10 28.34 2.16 3.74
N THR A 11 29.34 2.91 4.21
CA THR A 11 29.58 3.17 5.63
C THR A 11 28.57 4.20 6.14
N PHE A 12 27.98 3.93 7.30
CA PHE A 12 26.95 4.75 7.92
C PHE A 12 27.43 5.27 9.27
N ALA A 13 27.20 6.58 9.49
CA ALA A 13 27.61 7.31 10.69
C ALA A 13 29.13 7.22 10.96
N GLU A 14 29.89 7.45 9.90
CA GLU A 14 31.36 7.51 9.90
C GLU A 14 31.87 8.55 10.92
N GLY A 15 32.81 8.14 11.77
CA GLY A 15 33.32 8.92 12.90
C GLY A 15 32.51 8.79 14.20
N SER A 16 31.45 7.97 14.23
CA SER A 16 30.66 7.74 15.46
C SER A 16 30.29 6.27 15.68
N LEU A 17 29.62 5.62 14.72
CA LEU A 17 29.26 4.20 14.82
C LEU A 17 30.11 3.32 13.91
N ASP A 18 30.64 3.86 12.81
CA ASP A 18 31.51 3.17 11.84
C ASP A 18 30.94 1.83 11.35
N THR A 19 29.61 1.78 11.23
CA THR A 19 28.90 0.58 10.77
C THR A 19 28.77 0.56 9.26
N THR A 20 28.66 -0.62 8.67
CA THR A 20 28.42 -0.80 7.24
C THR A 20 27.01 -1.32 7.00
N ILE A 21 26.29 -0.69 6.08
CA ILE A 21 25.01 -1.21 5.57
C ILE A 21 25.24 -1.74 4.17
N THR A 22 24.90 -3.01 3.99
CA THR A 22 24.95 -3.71 2.70
C THR A 22 23.54 -4.09 2.28
N TRP A 23 23.18 -3.65 1.08
CA TRP A 23 21.94 -3.99 0.41
C TRP A 23 22.25 -4.96 -0.72
N ARG A 24 21.49 -6.05 -0.82
CA ARG A 24 21.57 -7.00 -1.93
C ARG A 24 20.18 -7.24 -2.49
N LEU A 25 20.05 -7.14 -3.80
CA LEU A 25 18.80 -7.35 -4.52
C LEU A 25 18.89 -8.65 -5.31
N GLU A 26 17.95 -9.56 -5.08
CA GLU A 26 17.77 -10.77 -5.89
C GLU A 26 16.43 -10.71 -6.61
N PRO A 27 16.33 -11.13 -7.88
CA PRO A 27 15.05 -11.39 -8.51
C PRO A 27 14.28 -12.48 -7.75
N GLU A 28 12.99 -12.27 -7.46
CA GLU A 28 12.08 -13.27 -6.85
C GLU A 28 10.76 -13.25 -7.63
N GLY A 29 10.57 -14.22 -8.54
CA GLY A 29 9.41 -14.22 -9.45
C GLY A 29 9.43 -13.02 -10.41
N ASN A 30 8.35 -12.24 -10.41
CA ASN A 30 8.26 -10.96 -11.14
C ASN A 30 8.74 -9.76 -10.31
N GLY A 31 9.12 -9.97 -9.04
CA GLY A 31 9.56 -8.91 -8.14
C GLY A 31 11.04 -8.99 -7.78
N THR A 32 11.40 -8.21 -6.77
CA THR A 32 12.76 -8.14 -6.24
C THR A 32 12.72 -8.39 -4.73
N ARG A 33 13.48 -9.39 -4.29
CA ARG A 33 13.77 -9.62 -2.88
C ARG A 33 14.93 -8.74 -2.46
N LEU A 34 14.73 -7.99 -1.38
CA LEU A 34 15.77 -7.14 -0.80
C LEU A 34 16.34 -7.80 0.46
N PHE A 35 17.66 -7.90 0.49
CA PHE A 35 18.44 -8.25 1.67
C PHE A 35 19.11 -7.00 2.21
N LEU A 36 18.91 -6.71 3.49
CA LEU A 36 19.69 -5.72 4.22
C LEU A 36 20.53 -6.44 5.26
N GLU A 37 21.82 -6.16 5.24
CA GLU A 37 22.77 -6.51 6.28
C GLU A 37 23.32 -5.21 6.88
N HIS A 38 23.25 -5.08 8.20
CA HIS A 38 23.92 -3.99 8.93
C HIS A 38 24.94 -4.61 9.87
N ALA A 39 26.21 -4.35 9.61
CA ALA A 39 27.35 -4.93 10.31
C ALA A 39 28.28 -3.84 10.87
N GLY A 40 29.22 -4.22 11.74
CA GLY A 40 30.23 -3.31 12.28
C GLY A 40 29.85 -2.63 13.60
N PHE A 41 28.79 -3.06 14.29
CA PHE A 41 28.48 -2.52 15.62
C PHE A 41 29.57 -2.88 16.62
N ASP A 42 30.16 -1.86 17.24
CA ASP A 42 30.90 -2.01 18.49
C ASP A 42 29.93 -2.19 19.66
N LEU A 43 29.66 -3.45 20.01
CA LEU A 43 28.78 -3.80 21.12
C LEU A 43 29.42 -3.59 22.49
N ASP A 44 30.73 -3.34 22.53
CA ASP A 44 31.47 -3.05 23.75
C ASP A 44 31.38 -1.55 24.11
N SER A 45 30.95 -0.70 23.16
CA SER A 45 30.56 0.69 23.39
C SER A 45 29.08 0.85 23.80
N PRO A 46 28.76 1.69 24.82
CA PRO A 46 27.38 2.00 25.18
C PRO A 46 26.54 2.53 24.01
N MET A 47 27.16 3.29 23.11
CA MET A 47 26.48 3.88 21.94
C MET A 47 26.19 2.82 20.87
N GLY A 48 27.14 1.94 20.58
CA GLY A 48 26.93 0.85 19.60
C GLY A 48 25.91 -0.18 20.10
N LYS A 49 25.90 -0.48 21.40
CA LYS A 49 24.87 -1.32 22.03
C LYS A 49 23.47 -0.69 21.98
N ALA A 50 23.36 0.59 22.32
CA ALA A 50 22.07 1.31 22.24
C ALA A 50 21.52 1.40 20.81
N ALA A 51 22.40 1.62 19.82
CA ALA A 51 22.03 1.63 18.41
C ALA A 51 21.53 0.24 17.95
N PHE A 52 22.25 -0.83 18.31
CA PHE A 52 21.86 -2.21 17.98
C PHE A 52 20.51 -2.60 18.61
N ASP A 53 20.28 -2.23 19.86
CA ASP A 53 19.04 -2.54 20.59
C ASP A 53 17.85 -1.68 20.11
N GLY A 54 18.10 -0.39 19.83
CA GLY A 54 17.09 0.55 19.33
C GLY A 54 16.50 0.13 17.98
N MET A 55 17.33 -0.38 17.07
CA MET A 55 16.88 -0.86 15.76
C MET A 55 16.02 -2.13 15.82
N GLY A 56 16.10 -2.89 16.91
CA GLY A 56 15.29 -4.10 17.09
C GLY A 56 13.79 -3.86 17.28
N ARG A 57 13.36 -2.62 17.58
CA ARG A 57 11.95 -2.28 17.90
C ARG A 57 11.12 -1.84 16.69
N GLY A 58 11.73 -1.54 15.53
CA GLY A 58 11.07 -0.95 14.37
C GLY A 58 10.71 -1.90 13.21
N TRP A 59 11.13 -3.18 13.27
CA TRP A 59 11.06 -4.09 12.10
C TRP A 59 10.65 -5.52 12.50
N PRO A 60 9.86 -6.25 11.68
CA PRO A 60 9.39 -7.59 12.01
C PRO A 60 10.57 -8.57 12.07
N ALA A 61 10.89 -9.05 13.27
CA ALA A 61 12.10 -9.79 13.54
C ALA A 61 11.93 -11.32 13.47
N ARG A 62 12.92 -12.01 12.88
CA ARG A 62 13.37 -13.33 13.37
C ARG A 62 14.80 -13.16 13.89
N ARG A 63 15.04 -13.55 15.14
CA ARG A 63 16.34 -13.45 15.81
C ARG A 63 17.26 -14.57 15.33
N TYR A 64 18.49 -14.21 14.93
CA TYR A 64 19.62 -15.13 14.97
C TYR A 64 20.77 -14.46 15.73
N ARG A 65 21.55 -15.28 16.43
CA ARG A 65 22.53 -14.88 17.44
C ARG A 65 23.91 -14.73 16.79
N SER A 66 24.19 -13.57 16.18
CA SER A 66 25.54 -13.16 15.75
C SER A 66 25.59 -11.63 15.53
N ARG A 67 26.80 -11.05 15.45
CA ARG A 67 27.14 -9.61 15.27
C ARG A 67 26.58 -8.96 13.97
N THR A 68 25.64 -9.62 13.32
CA THR A 68 25.07 -9.29 12.01
C THR A 68 23.57 -9.55 12.06
N ARG A 69 22.75 -8.54 11.71
CA ARG A 69 21.32 -8.75 11.46
C ARG A 69 21.07 -8.74 9.95
N ARG A 70 20.53 -9.85 9.43
CA ARG A 70 20.05 -9.97 8.04
C ARG A 70 18.54 -9.88 8.01
N TYR A 71 18.02 -9.04 7.12
CA TYR A 71 16.60 -8.93 6.82
C TYR A 71 16.32 -9.44 5.41
N VAL A 72 15.17 -10.07 5.24
CA VAL A 72 14.64 -10.44 3.92
C VAL A 72 13.29 -9.74 3.78
N ILE A 73 13.24 -8.70 2.95
CA ILE A 73 11.97 -8.05 2.61
C ILE A 73 11.46 -8.72 1.34
N SER A 74 10.39 -9.51 1.49
CA SER A 74 9.70 -10.17 0.38
C SER A 74 8.77 -9.18 -0.32
N GLN A 75 8.46 -9.46 -1.59
CA GLN A 75 7.52 -8.67 -2.39
C GLN A 75 6.16 -8.50 -1.71
N ALA A 76 5.63 -9.55 -1.09
CA ALA A 76 4.39 -9.48 -0.30
C ALA A 76 4.44 -8.47 0.86
N THR A 77 5.64 -8.24 1.43
CA THR A 77 5.84 -7.21 2.46
C THR A 77 5.84 -5.81 1.84
N MET A 78 6.43 -5.64 0.65
CA MET A 78 6.41 -4.38 -0.09
C MET A 78 4.99 -3.99 -0.51
N ASP A 79 4.22 -4.94 -1.07
CA ASP A 79 2.83 -4.70 -1.49
C ASP A 79 1.96 -4.31 -0.30
N HIS A 80 2.13 -4.99 0.85
CA HIS A 80 1.43 -4.64 2.08
C HIS A 80 1.77 -3.21 2.54
N THR A 81 3.04 -2.79 2.45
CA THR A 81 3.43 -1.41 2.80
C THR A 81 2.85 -0.38 1.82
N LEU A 82 2.78 -0.70 0.53
CA LEU A 82 2.20 0.18 -0.48
C LEU A 82 0.68 0.31 -0.30
N THR A 83 -0.03 -0.81 -0.11
CA THR A 83 -1.46 -0.80 0.22
C THR A 83 -1.73 0.03 1.48
N ALA A 84 -0.94 -0.15 2.54
CA ALA A 84 -1.10 0.63 3.77
C ALA A 84 -0.87 2.14 3.54
N ARG A 85 0.10 2.52 2.70
CA ARG A 85 0.34 3.91 2.31
C ARG A 85 -0.80 4.50 1.49
N LEU A 86 -1.32 3.77 0.50
CA LEU A 86 -2.46 4.21 -0.29
C LEU A 86 -3.72 4.32 0.57
N ALA A 87 -3.94 3.37 1.49
CA ALA A 87 -5.06 3.37 2.40
C ALA A 87 -5.00 4.47 3.47
N SER A 88 -3.81 5.00 3.81
CA SER A 88 -3.70 6.12 4.76
C SER A 88 -4.08 7.46 4.13
N GLY A 89 -3.91 7.61 2.82
CA GLY A 89 -4.32 8.77 2.04
C GLY A 89 -5.83 9.04 2.10
N LYS A 90 -6.25 10.31 1.96
CA LYS A 90 -7.67 10.68 1.94
C LYS A 90 -8.38 10.29 0.65
N TYR A 91 -7.65 10.32 -0.47
CA TYR A 91 -8.18 10.00 -1.79
C TYR A 91 -7.24 9.01 -2.48
N LEU A 92 -7.84 8.07 -3.17
CA LEU A 92 -7.18 7.16 -4.11
C LEU A 92 -7.61 7.59 -5.52
N LEU A 93 -6.66 7.77 -6.41
CA LEU A 93 -6.95 7.93 -7.82
C LEU A 93 -7.18 6.56 -8.42
N VAL A 94 -8.39 6.29 -8.91
CA VAL A 94 -8.71 5.05 -9.62
C VAL A 94 -8.86 5.37 -11.10
N THR A 95 -7.95 4.83 -11.90
CA THR A 95 -7.95 4.95 -13.36
C THR A 95 -8.53 3.68 -13.96
N SER A 96 -9.62 3.84 -14.69
CA SER A 96 -10.38 2.75 -15.32
C SER A 96 -10.58 3.04 -16.81
N TYR A 97 -10.82 2.02 -17.63
CA TYR A 97 -10.74 2.17 -19.08
C TYR A 97 -12.09 2.11 -19.77
N ARG A 98 -12.37 3.10 -20.64
CA ARG A 98 -13.56 3.09 -21.50
C ARG A 98 -13.53 1.87 -22.43
N ARG A 99 -14.65 1.55 -23.07
CA ARG A 99 -14.74 0.43 -24.02
C ARG A 99 -13.71 0.53 -25.16
N ASN A 100 -13.35 1.75 -25.56
CA ASN A 100 -12.31 2.03 -26.56
C ASN A 100 -10.88 2.03 -25.98
N GLY A 101 -10.68 1.64 -24.72
CA GLY A 101 -9.38 1.60 -24.06
C GLY A 101 -8.89 2.92 -23.47
N SER A 102 -9.55 4.06 -23.71
CA SER A 102 -9.09 5.35 -23.17
C SER A 102 -9.19 5.39 -21.62
N PRO A 103 -8.14 5.83 -20.91
CA PRO A 103 -8.13 5.88 -19.45
C PRO A 103 -9.03 7.01 -18.93
N VAL A 104 -9.65 6.77 -17.78
CA VAL A 104 -10.35 7.81 -17.03
C VAL A 104 -10.09 7.66 -15.54
N SER A 105 -9.48 8.69 -14.97
CA SER A 105 -9.07 8.76 -13.57
C SER A 105 -10.13 9.44 -12.72
N THR A 106 -10.43 8.87 -11.55
CA THR A 106 -11.38 9.45 -10.60
C THR A 106 -10.84 9.40 -9.18
N PRO A 107 -10.83 10.53 -8.45
CA PRO A 107 -10.54 10.50 -7.02
C PRO A 107 -11.71 9.85 -6.28
N VAL A 108 -11.39 8.92 -5.38
CA VAL A 108 -12.36 8.24 -4.52
C VAL A 108 -11.85 8.13 -3.10
N TRP A 109 -12.75 8.07 -2.12
CA TRP A 109 -12.37 7.70 -0.76
C TRP A 109 -11.94 6.25 -0.68
N VAL A 110 -10.99 5.99 0.18
CA VAL A 110 -10.32 4.69 0.32
C VAL A 110 -10.24 4.29 1.79
N VAL A 111 -10.33 3.01 2.07
CA VAL A 111 -10.09 2.41 3.39
C VAL A 111 -9.22 1.17 3.22
N GLN A 112 -8.56 0.73 4.29
CA GLN A 112 -7.81 -0.52 4.27
C GLN A 112 -8.74 -1.73 4.46
N ASP A 113 -8.55 -2.77 3.65
CA ASP A 113 -9.20 -4.09 3.75
C ASP A 113 -8.13 -5.19 3.71
N GLY A 114 -7.45 -5.42 4.84
CA GLY A 114 -6.34 -6.39 4.90
C GLY A 114 -5.19 -5.96 3.98
N THR A 115 -4.88 -6.81 2.99
CA THR A 115 -3.89 -6.57 1.93
C THR A 115 -4.46 -5.81 0.72
N ALA A 116 -5.77 -5.54 0.71
CA ALA A 116 -6.47 -4.82 -0.35
C ALA A 116 -6.95 -3.43 0.11
N LEU A 117 -7.44 -2.65 -0.85
CA LEU A 117 -8.08 -1.34 -0.63
C LEU A 117 -9.59 -1.46 -0.83
N GLY A 118 -10.36 -0.83 0.05
CA GLY A 118 -11.81 -0.71 -0.08
C GLY A 118 -12.22 0.68 -0.55
N VAL A 119 -13.05 0.73 -1.59
CA VAL A 119 -13.66 1.95 -2.12
C VAL A 119 -15.17 1.83 -2.03
N TRP A 120 -15.86 2.93 -1.77
CA TRP A 120 -17.32 2.99 -1.79
C TRP A 120 -17.81 3.96 -2.86
N THR A 121 -18.76 3.54 -3.69
CA THR A 121 -19.30 4.38 -4.76
C THR A 121 -20.76 4.08 -5.07
N THR A 122 -21.38 4.89 -5.93
CA THR A 122 -22.76 4.66 -6.39
C THR A 122 -22.82 3.51 -7.37
N ALA A 123 -23.82 2.63 -7.21
CA ALA A 123 -23.97 1.40 -7.98
C ALA A 123 -24.10 1.66 -9.50
N ASP A 124 -24.80 2.73 -9.87
CA ASP A 124 -25.05 3.08 -11.29
C ASP A 124 -23.98 3.98 -11.91
N SER A 125 -22.85 4.20 -11.21
CA SER A 125 -21.80 5.05 -11.73
C SER A 125 -21.15 4.46 -12.98
N TRP A 126 -20.73 5.35 -13.89
CA TRP A 126 -20.00 4.98 -15.10
C TRP A 126 -18.75 4.13 -14.78
N LYS A 127 -18.09 4.36 -13.63
CA LYS A 127 -16.94 3.56 -13.17
C LYS A 127 -17.30 2.11 -12.85
N VAL A 128 -18.45 1.85 -12.24
CA VAL A 128 -18.93 0.48 -11.99
C VAL A 128 -19.17 -0.23 -13.33
N LYS A 129 -19.78 0.47 -14.30
CA LYS A 129 -19.99 -0.09 -15.65
C LYS A 129 -18.65 -0.43 -16.33
N ARG A 130 -17.63 0.41 -16.20
CA ARG A 130 -16.28 0.12 -16.72
C ARG A 130 -15.62 -1.05 -16.02
N ILE A 131 -15.65 -1.10 -14.69
CA ILE A 131 -15.04 -2.18 -13.90
C ILE A 131 -15.71 -3.53 -14.20
N ARG A 132 -17.04 -3.56 -14.39
CA ARG A 132 -17.75 -4.78 -14.85
C ARG A 132 -17.28 -5.27 -16.20
N HIS A 133 -16.96 -4.35 -17.11
CA HIS A 133 -16.47 -4.70 -18.45
C HIS A 133 -14.98 -5.08 -18.41
N ARG A 134 -14.19 -4.40 -17.58
CA ARG A 134 -12.74 -4.49 -17.53
C ARG A 134 -12.25 -4.18 -16.11
N ALA A 135 -11.80 -5.22 -15.40
CA ALA A 135 -11.47 -5.14 -13.98
C ALA A 135 -10.06 -4.59 -13.71
N ASP A 136 -9.15 -4.60 -14.69
CA ASP A 136 -7.83 -4.02 -14.53
C ASP A 136 -7.89 -2.49 -14.52
N VAL A 137 -7.23 -1.92 -13.52
CA VAL A 137 -7.21 -0.49 -13.21
C VAL A 137 -5.79 -0.09 -12.82
N LEU A 138 -5.52 1.21 -12.85
CA LEU A 138 -4.36 1.77 -12.15
C LEU A 138 -4.83 2.49 -10.89
N VAL A 139 -4.03 2.42 -9.84
CA VAL A 139 -4.30 3.13 -8.59
C VAL A 139 -3.08 3.85 -8.04
N GLY A 140 -3.29 5.04 -7.49
CA GLY A 140 -2.21 5.82 -6.88
C GLY A 140 -2.73 6.93 -5.97
N PRO A 141 -1.83 7.64 -5.27
CA PRO A 141 -2.21 8.72 -4.39
C PRO A 141 -2.61 9.97 -5.19
N CYS A 142 -3.60 10.72 -4.70
CA CYS A 142 -4.00 12.00 -5.30
C CYS A 142 -4.58 12.98 -4.29
N ASP A 143 -4.76 14.22 -4.74
CA ASP A 143 -5.55 15.23 -4.03
C ASP A 143 -7.07 15.06 -4.27
N LEU A 144 -7.88 15.95 -3.67
CA LEU A 144 -9.34 15.97 -3.84
C LEU A 144 -9.77 16.23 -5.30
N ARG A 145 -8.96 16.96 -6.09
CA ARG A 145 -9.27 17.29 -7.49
C ARG A 145 -8.92 16.13 -8.44
N GLY A 146 -8.21 15.12 -7.94
CA GLY A 146 -7.76 13.98 -8.72
C GLY A 146 -6.42 14.21 -9.40
N ASN A 147 -5.65 15.22 -8.98
CA ASN A 147 -4.27 15.39 -9.43
C ASN A 147 -3.39 14.31 -8.79
N PRO A 148 -2.66 13.50 -9.59
CA PRO A 148 -1.74 12.51 -9.04
C PRO A 148 -0.67 13.18 -8.17
N THR A 149 -0.40 12.60 -7.00
CA THR A 149 0.67 13.05 -6.09
C THR A 149 1.81 12.03 -5.98
N GLY A 150 1.78 11.00 -6.82
CA GLY A 150 2.75 9.93 -6.88
C GLY A 150 2.42 8.96 -8.01
N GLU A 151 3.23 7.90 -8.10
CA GLU A 151 3.08 6.87 -9.11
C GLU A 151 1.77 6.08 -8.95
N GLN A 152 1.19 5.69 -10.08
CA GLN A 152 0.07 4.77 -10.12
C GLN A 152 0.58 3.37 -10.46
N VAL A 153 0.08 2.37 -9.73
CA VAL A 153 0.45 0.98 -9.90
C VAL A 153 -0.74 0.16 -10.46
N PRO A 154 -0.47 -0.93 -11.19
CA PRO A 154 -1.49 -1.87 -11.62
C PRO A 154 -2.27 -2.48 -10.46
N ALA A 155 -3.57 -2.67 -10.66
CA ALA A 155 -4.45 -3.34 -9.71
C ALA A 155 -5.66 -3.97 -10.40
N THR A 156 -6.33 -4.88 -9.70
CA THR A 156 -7.61 -5.46 -10.09
C THR A 156 -8.73 -4.96 -9.20
N ALA A 157 -9.84 -4.53 -9.79
CA ALA A 157 -11.04 -4.07 -9.11
C ALA A 157 -12.16 -5.10 -9.15
N GLU A 158 -12.69 -5.45 -7.98
CA GLU A 158 -13.81 -6.37 -7.79
C GLU A 158 -15.01 -5.61 -7.21
N ILE A 159 -16.19 -5.76 -7.80
CA ILE A 159 -17.42 -5.19 -7.24
C ILE A 159 -17.97 -6.15 -6.20
N CYS A 160 -18.09 -5.69 -4.96
CA CYS A 160 -18.44 -6.55 -3.85
C CYS A 160 -19.95 -6.65 -3.62
N ASP A 161 -20.36 -7.68 -2.88
CA ASP A 161 -21.72 -7.86 -2.39
C ASP A 161 -22.12 -6.81 -1.34
N GLN A 162 -23.36 -6.90 -0.86
CA GLN A 162 -23.87 -5.94 0.13
C GLN A 162 -23.25 -6.11 1.52
N THR A 163 -22.76 -7.30 1.87
CA THR A 163 -22.11 -7.59 3.16
C THR A 163 -20.78 -6.85 3.26
N VAL A 164 -19.93 -7.00 2.24
CA VAL A 164 -18.65 -6.28 2.14
C VAL A 164 -18.90 -4.79 1.97
N THR A 165 -19.92 -4.40 1.19
CA THR A 165 -20.29 -2.99 1.05
C THR A 165 -20.68 -2.36 2.39
N ALA A 166 -21.47 -3.04 3.21
CA ALA A 166 -21.85 -2.55 4.53
C ALA A 166 -20.64 -2.39 5.45
N ARG A 167 -19.71 -3.34 5.42
CA ARG A 167 -18.42 -3.23 6.12
C ARG A 167 -17.63 -2.01 5.66
N TYR A 168 -17.53 -1.74 4.35
CA TYR A 168 -16.82 -0.57 3.84
C TYR A 168 -17.47 0.75 4.26
N ARG A 169 -18.81 0.82 4.33
CA ARG A 169 -19.51 1.98 4.90
C ARG A 169 -19.08 2.23 6.35
N ALA A 170 -19.00 1.18 7.17
CA ALA A 170 -18.55 1.30 8.56
C ALA A 170 -17.08 1.76 8.66
N LEU A 171 -16.19 1.22 7.81
CA LEU A 171 -14.79 1.64 7.72
C LEU A 171 -14.67 3.12 7.32
N ILE A 172 -15.46 3.58 6.35
CA ILE A 172 -15.48 4.97 5.90
C ILE A 172 -16.02 5.90 6.99
N ALA A 173 -17.11 5.53 7.65
CA ALA A 173 -17.67 6.30 8.76
C ALA A 173 -16.65 6.46 9.90
N ARG A 174 -15.80 5.46 10.13
CA ARG A 174 -14.71 5.53 11.12
C ARG A 174 -13.56 6.42 10.64
N LYS A 175 -13.09 6.22 9.41
CA LYS A 175 -11.92 6.94 8.86
C LYS A 175 -12.19 8.42 8.63
N TYR A 176 -13.38 8.77 8.13
CA TYR A 176 -13.73 10.15 7.75
C TYR A 176 -14.64 10.85 8.77
N GLY A 177 -14.89 10.22 9.92
CA GLY A 177 -15.61 10.80 11.05
C GLY A 177 -17.01 11.34 10.70
N LEU A 178 -17.31 12.54 11.21
CA LEU A 178 -18.62 13.20 11.02
C LEU A 178 -18.96 13.41 9.54
N ILE A 179 -17.99 13.83 8.73
CA ILE A 179 -18.18 14.03 7.28
C ILE A 179 -18.57 12.70 6.62
N GLY A 180 -17.83 11.63 6.92
CA GLY A 180 -18.15 10.30 6.41
C GLY A 180 -19.55 9.83 6.79
N ARG A 181 -19.95 10.00 8.05
CA ARG A 181 -21.29 9.64 8.55
C ARG A 181 -22.39 10.44 7.83
N LEU A 182 -22.23 11.75 7.68
CA LEU A 182 -23.20 12.62 7.00
C LEU A 182 -23.34 12.25 5.51
N THR A 183 -22.24 12.01 4.81
CA THR A 183 -22.26 11.58 3.40
C THR A 183 -22.98 10.25 3.22
N LEU A 184 -22.71 9.27 4.10
CA LEU A 184 -23.37 7.96 4.05
C LEU A 184 -24.87 8.06 4.38
N LEU A 185 -25.24 8.86 5.38
CA LEU A 185 -26.64 9.12 5.72
C LEU A 185 -27.39 9.79 4.57
N GLY A 186 -26.81 10.84 3.98
CA GLY A 186 -27.40 11.53 2.83
C GLY A 186 -27.55 10.60 1.62
N SER A 187 -26.57 9.72 1.37
CA SER A 187 -26.70 8.73 0.30
C SER A 187 -27.75 7.67 0.59
N ARG A 188 -27.88 7.21 1.85
CA ARG A 188 -28.90 6.24 2.26
C ARG A 188 -30.30 6.82 2.10
N LEU A 189 -30.51 8.07 2.49
CA LEU A 189 -31.78 8.78 2.34
C LEU A 189 -32.18 8.95 0.86
N ARG A 190 -31.21 9.29 0.00
CA ARG A 190 -31.48 9.54 -1.43
C ARG A 190 -31.60 8.27 -2.28
N ARG A 191 -30.86 7.20 -1.95
CA ARG A 191 -30.65 6.04 -2.85
C ARG A 191 -30.90 4.68 -2.19
N GLY A 192 -31.30 4.66 -0.92
CA GLY A 192 -31.45 3.43 -0.14
C GLY A 192 -30.11 2.75 0.18
N LEU A 193 -30.20 1.58 0.83
CA LEU A 193 -29.04 0.76 1.19
C LEU A 193 -28.46 -0.03 0.01
N THR A 194 -29.22 -0.21 -1.06
CA THR A 194 -28.80 -0.97 -2.25
C THR A 194 -28.20 -0.11 -3.36
N GLY A 195 -28.43 1.21 -3.34
CA GLY A 195 -27.96 2.13 -4.40
C GLY A 195 -26.45 2.44 -4.39
N THR A 196 -25.68 1.78 -3.52
CA THR A 196 -24.21 1.94 -3.45
C THR A 196 -23.54 0.60 -3.28
N VAL A 197 -22.32 0.49 -3.82
CA VAL A 197 -21.52 -0.74 -3.85
C VAL A 197 -20.10 -0.47 -3.34
N GLY A 198 -19.52 -1.49 -2.73
CA GLY A 198 -18.10 -1.57 -2.44
C GLY A 198 -17.34 -2.03 -3.67
N ILE A 199 -16.15 -1.48 -3.86
CA ILE A 199 -15.17 -1.97 -4.82
C ILE A 199 -13.93 -2.33 -4.03
N ARG A 200 -13.54 -3.60 -4.06
CA ARG A 200 -12.26 -4.07 -3.52
C ARG A 200 -11.20 -3.91 -4.62
N ILE A 201 -10.04 -3.39 -4.25
CA ILE A 201 -8.92 -3.21 -5.17
C ILE A 201 -7.72 -3.96 -4.60
N SER A 202 -7.20 -4.90 -5.38
CA SER A 202 -6.00 -5.68 -5.06
C SER A 202 -4.88 -5.27 -6.00
N LEU A 203 -3.72 -4.91 -5.46
CA LEU A 203 -2.55 -4.57 -6.27
C LEU A 203 -2.12 -5.80 -7.08
N THR A 204 -1.68 -5.57 -8.32
CA THR A 204 -1.17 -6.62 -9.21
C THR A 204 0.26 -6.29 -9.61
N GLU A 205 1.05 -7.33 -9.86
CA GLU A 205 2.41 -7.23 -10.41
C GLU A 205 2.44 -6.60 -11.80
#